data_AF-A0A225UW69-F1
#
_entry.id   AF-A0A225UW69-F1
#
_cell.length_a   1.000
_cell.length_b   1.000
_cell.length_c   1.000
_cell.angle_alpha   90.00
_cell.angle_beta   90.00
_cell.angle_gamma   90.00
#
_symmetry.space_group_name_H-M   'P 1'
#
loop_
_entity.id
_entity.type
_entity.pdbx_description
1 polymer ?
#
loop_
_entity_poly.entity_id
_entity_poly.type
_entity_poly.pdbx_seq_one_letter_code
_entity_poly.pdbx_strand_id
1 'polypeptide(L)'
;MAEGIVNQYQCSTNEKPHRLFRVQYDGSMSLQARGNPNFSSDDEFKWAIEAHLNWFNRTPTPFVSTFANRLHAENWARQRSAKRHTVEAVLELDPRQLGPIFSVLGLVQDRCLGVYTELPEHMYRDEYLA
;
A
#
# COMPACT_ATOMS: atom_id res chain seq x y z
N MET A 1 26.39 8.55 -4.44
CA MET A 1 25.60 7.52 -5.15
C MET A 1 24.16 7.98 -5.05
N ALA A 2 23.43 8.09 -6.16
CA ALA A 2 22.01 8.44 -6.08
C ALA A 2 21.31 7.38 -5.22
N GLU A 3 20.71 7.80 -4.10
CA GLU A 3 19.81 6.92 -3.37
C GLU A 3 18.65 6.57 -4.30
N GLY A 4 18.38 5.28 -4.51
CA GLY A 4 17.27 4.86 -5.35
C GLY A 4 15.95 5.34 -4.75
N ILE A 5 14.96 5.63 -5.59
CA ILE A 5 13.61 6.11 -5.20
C ILE A 5 13.01 5.31 -4.04
N VAL A 6 13.18 3.99 -4.06
CA VAL A 6 12.74 3.09 -2.96
C VAL A 6 13.37 3.48 -1.62
N ASN A 7 14.68 3.76 -1.58
CA ASN A 7 15.38 4.12 -0.35
C ASN A 7 14.98 5.51 0.15
N GLN A 8 14.60 6.41 -0.76
CA GLN A 8 14.18 7.77 -0.43
C GLN A 8 12.84 7.81 0.30
N TYR A 9 11.89 6.96 -0.08
CA TYR A 9 10.51 7.03 0.44
C TYR A 9 10.10 5.87 1.34
N GLN A 10 10.88 4.78 1.42
CA GLN A 10 10.55 3.69 2.34
C GLN A 10 10.59 4.16 3.79
N CYS A 11 9.73 3.60 4.63
CA CYS A 11 9.77 3.83 6.06
C CYS A 11 11.12 3.35 6.64
N SER A 12 11.75 4.20 7.43
CA SER A 12 12.88 3.80 8.27
C SER A 12 12.41 2.79 9.32
N THR A 13 13.36 2.06 9.92
CA THR A 13 13.06 1.02 10.93
C THR A 13 12.21 1.54 12.11
N ASN A 14 12.36 2.81 12.47
CA ASN A 14 11.61 3.43 13.57
C ASN A 14 10.22 3.93 13.16
N GLU A 15 9.99 4.13 11.86
CA GLU A 15 8.69 4.56 11.31
C GLU A 15 7.82 3.35 10.92
N LYS A 16 8.42 2.18 10.72
CA LYS A 16 7.67 0.95 10.45
C LYS A 16 6.72 0.66 11.63
N PRO A 17 5.43 0.41 11.38
CA PRO A 17 4.51 0.00 12.44
C PRO A 17 4.94 -1.34 13.04
N HIS A 18 4.52 -1.62 14.28
CA HIS A 18 4.85 -2.89 14.93
C HIS A 18 4.23 -4.10 14.24
N ARG A 19 3.06 -3.92 13.61
CA ARG A 19 2.27 -4.94 12.95
C ARG A 19 1.49 -4.33 11.80
N LEU A 20 1.26 -5.14 10.76
CA LEU A 20 0.40 -4.80 9.64
C LEU A 20 -0.64 -5.90 9.43
N PHE A 21 -1.76 -5.53 8.82
CA PHE A 21 -2.85 -6.42 8.50
C PHE A 21 -3.12 -6.41 7.00
N ARG A 22 -3.11 -7.59 6.37
CA ARG A 22 -3.41 -7.75 4.94
C ARG A 22 -4.71 -8.52 4.77
N VAL A 23 -5.63 -7.96 4.00
CA VAL A 23 -6.86 -8.66 3.61
C VAL A 23 -6.55 -9.52 2.38
N GLN A 24 -6.77 -10.82 2.47
CA GLN A 24 -6.75 -11.75 1.35
C GLN A 24 -8.17 -12.02 0.88
N TYR A 25 -8.38 -11.90 -0.43
CA TYR A 25 -9.65 -12.21 -1.09
C TYR A 25 -9.41 -12.68 -2.53
N ASP A 26 -10.38 -13.33 -3.15
CA ASP A 26 -10.29 -13.91 -4.50
C ASP A 26 -9.93 -12.91 -5.63
N GLY A 27 -10.11 -11.61 -5.40
CA GLY A 27 -9.70 -10.52 -6.28
C GLY A 27 -8.44 -9.78 -5.81
N SER A 28 -7.89 -10.13 -4.65
CA SER A 28 -6.55 -9.71 -4.27
C SER A 28 -5.61 -10.50 -5.16
N MET A 29 -5.12 -9.89 -6.25
CA MET A 29 -4.15 -10.56 -7.12
C MET A 29 -2.81 -10.70 -6.39
N SER A 30 -2.72 -11.68 -5.49
CA SER A 30 -1.47 -12.23 -5.01
C SER A 30 -0.92 -13.15 -6.10
N LEU A 31 0.00 -12.63 -6.92
CA LEU A 31 1.08 -13.33 -7.62
C LEU A 31 1.82 -12.40 -8.61
N GLN A 32 1.29 -11.20 -8.91
CA GLN A 32 1.94 -10.23 -9.80
C GLN A 32 2.47 -8.96 -9.12
N ALA A 33 2.13 -8.70 -7.85
CA ALA A 33 2.83 -7.68 -7.07
C ALA A 33 4.30 -8.10 -6.98
N ARG A 34 5.15 -7.37 -7.71
CA ARG A 34 6.59 -7.65 -7.77
C ARG A 34 7.12 -7.39 -6.37
N GLY A 35 7.52 -8.43 -5.64
CA GLY A 35 8.05 -8.35 -4.26
C GLY A 35 9.36 -7.55 -4.12
N ASN A 36 9.72 -6.78 -5.14
CA ASN A 36 10.80 -5.81 -5.13
C ASN A 36 10.44 -4.69 -6.12
N PRO A 37 9.62 -3.70 -5.72
CA PRO A 37 9.31 -2.57 -6.58
C PRO A 37 10.62 -1.83 -6.89
N ASN A 38 10.87 -1.55 -8.16
CA ASN A 38 12.00 -0.75 -8.60
C ASN A 38 11.46 0.34 -9.53
N PHE A 39 11.81 1.59 -9.24
CA PHE A 39 11.32 2.75 -9.97
C PHE A 39 12.51 3.51 -10.55
N SER A 40 12.38 3.91 -11.81
CA SER A 40 13.42 4.59 -12.58
C SER A 40 13.40 6.10 -12.36
N SER A 41 12.28 6.64 -11.86
CA SER A 41 12.08 8.06 -11.56
C SER A 41 11.00 8.29 -10.50
N ASP A 42 10.99 9.49 -9.92
CA ASP A 42 9.91 9.97 -9.05
C ASP A 42 8.54 9.93 -9.77
N ASP A 43 8.48 10.29 -11.05
CA ASP A 43 7.24 10.27 -11.83
C ASP A 43 6.66 8.86 -11.98
N GLU A 44 7.51 7.85 -12.20
CA GLU A 44 7.09 6.44 -12.29
C GLU A 44 6.55 5.97 -10.93
N PHE A 45 7.24 6.31 -9.85
CA PHE A 45 6.82 5.96 -8.49
C PHE A 45 5.51 6.63 -8.11
N LYS A 46 5.41 7.93 -8.34
CA LYS A 46 4.19 8.72 -8.15
C LYS A 46 3.02 8.10 -8.89
N TRP A 47 3.19 7.86 -10.20
CA TRP A 47 2.12 7.26 -11.01
C TRP A 47 1.67 5.91 -10.46
N ALA A 48 2.60 5.06 -10.03
CA ALA A 48 2.28 3.77 -9.45
C ALA A 48 1.46 3.89 -8.15
N ILE A 49 1.77 4.88 -7.30
CA ILE A 49 1.01 5.17 -6.07
C ILE A 49 -0.38 5.69 -6.42
N GLU A 50 -0.49 6.71 -7.26
CA GLU A 50 -1.78 7.31 -7.65
C GLU A 50 -2.69 6.27 -8.33
N ALA A 51 -2.12 5.42 -9.18
CA ALA A 51 -2.82 4.30 -9.79
C ALA A 51 -3.28 3.26 -8.75
N HIS A 52 -2.52 3.04 -7.67
CA HIS A 52 -2.90 2.13 -6.59
C HIS A 52 -4.05 2.70 -5.75
N LEU A 53 -4.00 4.00 -5.46
CA LEU A 53 -5.03 4.70 -4.68
C LEU A 53 -6.30 5.00 -5.49
N ASN A 54 -6.25 4.88 -6.81
CA ASN A 54 -7.43 4.97 -7.66
C ASN A 54 -8.22 3.66 -7.67
N TRP A 55 -9.35 3.61 -6.96
CA TRP A 55 -10.20 2.41 -6.90
C TRP A 55 -10.87 2.01 -8.21
N PHE A 56 -10.91 2.88 -9.21
CA PHE A 56 -11.38 2.54 -10.55
C PHE A 56 -10.28 1.94 -11.42
N ASN A 57 -9.02 2.02 -10.99
CA ASN A 57 -7.91 1.42 -11.70
C ASN A 57 -8.04 -0.11 -11.66
N ARG A 58 -8.02 -0.72 -12.85
CA ARG A 58 -8.01 -2.17 -13.03
C ARG A 58 -6.63 -2.71 -13.39
N THR A 59 -5.65 -1.82 -13.55
CA THR A 59 -4.28 -2.17 -13.86
C THR A 59 -3.58 -2.63 -12.58
N PRO A 60 -2.96 -3.82 -12.57
CA PRO A 60 -2.14 -4.25 -11.45
C PRO A 60 -1.02 -3.23 -11.18
N THR A 61 -0.84 -2.90 -9.90
CA THR A 61 0.22 -2.02 -9.42
C THR A 61 1.25 -2.85 -8.65
N PRO A 62 2.49 -2.35 -8.47
CA PRO A 62 3.55 -3.14 -7.85
C PRO A 62 3.40 -3.31 -6.33
N PHE A 63 2.35 -2.75 -5.73
CA PHE A 63 2.16 -2.68 -4.28
C PHE A 63 1.08 -3.64 -3.78
N VAL A 64 1.21 -3.99 -2.51
CA VAL A 64 0.20 -4.65 -1.69
C VAL A 64 -0.29 -3.68 -0.61
N SER A 65 -1.61 -3.42 -0.57
CA SER A 65 -2.22 -2.73 0.57
C SER A 65 -2.10 -3.55 1.85
N THR A 66 -1.59 -2.90 2.88
CA THR A 66 -1.59 -3.39 4.25
C THR A 66 -2.04 -2.27 5.18
N PHE A 67 -2.58 -2.61 6.35
CA PHE A 67 -3.15 -1.63 7.28
C PHE A 67 -2.52 -1.78 8.66
N ALA A 68 -2.15 -0.68 9.32
CA ALA A 68 -1.70 -0.72 10.71
C ALA A 68 -2.86 -0.89 11.70
N ASN A 69 -4.10 -0.57 11.31
CA ASN A 69 -5.28 -0.78 12.13
C ASN A 69 -6.07 -2.03 11.69
N ARG A 70 -6.20 -3.00 12.59
CA ARG A 70 -6.98 -4.23 12.35
C ARG A 70 -8.45 -3.96 12.01
N LEU A 71 -9.11 -3.05 12.72
CA LEU A 71 -10.50 -2.71 12.47
C LEU A 71 -10.67 -2.13 11.05
N HIS A 72 -9.69 -1.36 10.58
CA HIS A 72 -9.72 -0.84 9.22
C HIS A 72 -9.58 -1.96 8.18
N ALA A 73 -8.65 -2.90 8.37
CA ALA A 73 -8.54 -4.09 7.52
C ALA A 73 -9.85 -4.92 7.51
N GLU A 74 -10.49 -5.09 8.66
CA GLU A 74 -11.78 -5.80 8.77
C GLU A 74 -12.92 -5.03 8.07
N ASN A 75 -12.95 -3.70 8.17
CA ASN A 75 -13.88 -2.86 7.41
C ASN A 75 -13.65 -3.01 5.90
N TRP A 76 -12.38 -3.02 5.48
CA TRP A 76 -12.00 -3.22 4.09
C TRP A 76 -12.45 -4.59 3.58
N ALA A 77 -12.22 -5.65 4.36
CA ALA A 77 -12.70 -7.00 4.06
C ALA A 77 -14.23 -7.04 3.88
N ARG A 78 -14.99 -6.39 4.77
CA ARG A 78 -16.45 -6.28 4.63
C ARG A 78 -16.86 -5.57 3.34
N GLN A 79 -16.17 -4.50 2.95
CA GLN A 79 -16.43 -3.81 1.69
C GLN A 79 -16.13 -4.70 0.47
N ARG A 80 -15.05 -5.49 0.49
CA ARG A 80 -14.74 -6.44 -0.59
C ARG A 80 -15.83 -7.51 -0.68
N SER A 81 -16.26 -8.05 0.45
CA SER A 81 -17.37 -9.02 0.50
C SER A 81 -18.69 -8.44 -0.03
N ALA A 82 -19.02 -7.19 0.30
CA ALA A 82 -20.19 -6.50 -0.26
C ALA A 82 -20.10 -6.31 -1.79
N LYS A 83 -18.88 -6.27 -2.34
CA LYS A 83 -18.61 -6.26 -3.79
C LYS A 83 -18.53 -7.66 -4.41
N ARG A 84 -19.03 -8.69 -3.70
CA ARG A 84 -19.07 -10.11 -4.14
C ARG A 84 -17.71 -10.79 -4.25
N HIS A 85 -16.70 -10.27 -3.57
CA HIS A 85 -15.43 -10.98 -3.39
C HIS A 85 -15.51 -11.95 -2.21
N THR A 86 -14.87 -13.10 -2.35
CA THR A 86 -14.68 -14.06 -1.26
C THR A 86 -13.47 -13.63 -0.44
N VAL A 87 -13.69 -13.15 0.78
CA VAL A 87 -12.60 -12.87 1.73
C VAL A 87 -12.13 -14.19 2.33
N GLU A 88 -10.85 -14.49 2.14
CA GLU A 88 -10.21 -15.72 2.61
C GLU A 88 -9.68 -15.56 4.03
N ALA A 89 -8.96 -14.46 4.29
CA ALA A 89 -8.34 -14.20 5.58
C ALA A 89 -8.01 -12.71 5.78
N VAL A 90 -7.81 -12.32 7.05
CA VAL A 90 -7.07 -11.12 7.43
C VAL A 90 -5.79 -11.58 8.12
N LEU A 91 -4.66 -11.44 7.43
CA LEU A 91 -3.36 -11.88 7.90
C LEU A 91 -2.69 -10.79 8.73
N GLU A 92 -2.08 -11.17 9.86
CA GLU A 92 -1.15 -10.33 10.61
C GLU A 92 0.27 -10.54 10.06
N LEU A 93 0.97 -9.46 9.75
CA LEU A 93 2.30 -9.44 9.14
C LEU A 93 3.29 -8.70 10.04
N ASP A 94 4.52 -9.21 10.11
CA ASP A 94 5.66 -8.51 10.71
C ASP A 94 6.31 -7.60 9.66
N PRO A 95 6.21 -6.26 9.78
CA PRO A 95 6.71 -5.32 8.77
C PRO A 95 8.25 -5.31 8.63
N ARG A 96 8.96 -5.92 9.59
CA ARG A 96 10.42 -6.10 9.53
C ARG A 96 10.83 -7.26 8.62
N GLN A 97 9.91 -8.20 8.38
CA GLN A 97 10.08 -9.30 7.45
C GLN A 97 9.56 -8.95 6.05
N LEU A 98 8.78 -7.86 5.96
CA LEU A 98 8.46 -7.23 4.68
C LEU A 98 9.66 -6.42 4.20
N GLY A 99 9.85 -6.35 2.88
CA GLY A 99 10.87 -5.55 2.23
C GLY A 99 10.65 -4.03 2.45
N PRO A 100 10.89 -3.21 1.42
CA PRO A 100 10.49 -1.81 1.47
C PRO A 100 9.00 -1.68 1.74
N ILE A 101 8.62 -0.79 2.66
CA ILE A 101 7.22 -0.43 2.89
C ILE A 101 7.09 1.08 2.88
N PHE A 102 5.97 1.60 2.40
CA PHE A 102 5.75 3.03 2.23
C PHE A 102 4.48 3.46 2.96
N SER A 103 4.55 4.47 3.80
CA SER A 103 3.35 5.06 4.43
C SER A 103 2.56 5.85 3.39
N VAL A 104 1.31 5.47 3.14
CA VAL A 104 0.47 6.22 2.18
C VAL A 104 0.24 7.65 2.65
N LEU A 105 0.00 7.85 3.96
CA LEU A 105 -0.13 9.18 4.54
C LEU A 105 1.12 10.03 4.28
N GLY A 106 2.30 9.47 4.54
CA GLY A 106 3.57 10.15 4.30
C GLY A 106 3.75 10.55 2.83
N LEU A 107 3.48 9.62 1.91
CA LEU A 107 3.58 9.86 0.47
C LEU A 107 2.61 10.94 -0.04
N VAL A 108 1.37 10.95 0.46
CA VAL A 108 0.36 11.96 0.09
C VAL A 108 0.70 13.34 0.68
N GLN A 109 1.34 13.39 1.84
CA GLN A 109 1.75 14.64 2.49
C GLN A 109 3.08 15.18 1.95
N ASP A 110 3.86 14.36 1.25
CA ASP A 110 5.12 14.77 0.63
C ASP A 110 4.88 15.79 -0.50
N ARG A 111 5.32 17.03 -0.28
CA ARG A 111 5.14 18.13 -1.24
C ARG A 111 6.04 18.03 -2.47
N CYS A 112 7.14 17.30 -2.38
CA CYS A 112 8.09 17.11 -3.48
C CYS A 112 7.55 16.05 -4.45
N LEU A 113 7.05 14.93 -3.93
CA LEU A 113 6.44 13.87 -4.74
C LEU A 113 5.06 14.29 -5.26
N GLY A 114 4.27 14.99 -4.44
CA GLY A 114 3.01 15.60 -4.84
C GLY A 114 1.97 14.60 -5.33
N VAL A 115 1.81 13.47 -4.63
CA VAL A 115 0.82 12.42 -4.91
C VAL A 115 -0.59 12.98 -4.76
N TYR A 116 -1.43 12.78 -5.77
CA TYR A 116 -2.85 13.09 -5.73
C TYR A 116 -3.71 11.85 -5.48
N THR A 117 -4.74 11.98 -4.64
CA THR A 117 -5.77 10.96 -4.47
C THR A 117 -7.12 11.59 -4.18
N GLU A 118 -8.18 10.98 -4.70
CA GLU A 118 -9.58 11.33 -4.39
C GLU A 118 -10.08 10.64 -3.12
N LEU A 119 -9.29 9.71 -2.56
CA LEU A 119 -9.67 9.01 -1.34
C LEU A 119 -9.66 9.98 -0.15
N PRO A 120 -10.66 9.91 0.74
CA PRO A 120 -10.60 10.66 1.98
C PRO A 120 -9.55 10.06 2.92
N GLU A 121 -8.84 10.91 3.65
CA GLU A 121 -7.66 10.53 4.47
C GLU A 121 -7.90 9.33 5.40
N HIS A 122 -9.08 9.24 6.02
CA HIS A 122 -9.42 8.13 6.91
C HIS A 122 -9.37 6.74 6.25
N MET A 123 -9.35 6.67 4.91
CA MET A 123 -9.28 5.43 4.14
C MET A 123 -7.86 4.97 3.83
N TYR A 124 -6.85 5.82 4.02
CA TYR A 124 -5.45 5.47 3.74
C TYR A 124 -4.47 5.90 4.84
N ARG A 125 -4.89 6.64 5.87
CA ARG A 125 -4.00 7.20 6.90
C ARG A 125 -3.15 6.16 7.63
N ASP A 126 -3.64 4.93 7.74
CA ASP A 126 -2.96 3.79 8.33
C ASP A 126 -2.64 2.71 7.29
N GLU A 127 -2.79 3.03 6.00
CA GLU A 127 -2.38 2.16 4.91
C GLU A 127 -0.89 2.28 4.65
N TYR A 128 -0.26 1.13 4.43
CA TYR A 128 1.12 0.98 4.02
C TYR A 128 1.18 0.10 2.77
N LEU A 129 1.98 0.52 1.81
CA LEU A 129 2.25 -0.20 0.58
C LEU A 129 3.49 -1.07 0.78
N ALA A 130 3.34 -2.39 0.62
CA ALA A 130 4.42 -3.37 0.69
C ALA A 130 4.71 -4.01 -0.67
#